data_AF-A0A937PWV0-F1
#
_entry.id   AF-A0A937PWV0-F1
#
_cell.length_a   1.000
_cell.length_b   1.000
_cell.length_c   1.000
_cell.angle_alpha   90.00
_cell.angle_beta   90.00
_cell.angle_gamma   90.00
#
_symmetry.space_group_name_H-M   'P 1'
#
loop_
_entity.id
_entity.type
_entity.pdbx_description
1 polymer ?
#
loop_
_entity_poly.entity_id
_entity_poly.type
_entity_poly.pdbx_seq_one_letter_code
_entity_poly.pdbx_strand_id
1 'polypeptide(L)'
;MPSRMTPGWVVAAVLVCAASASAAAASAAGVRLYDTGAASAGPLAPDALAARRGWVELAEGNAAHAFRGDAVLANGVMAVVARQGAPGADLYAAGPAGLAHRATLAPAVAGPMKLVSVKVAQVAPAGAAVDVAFEVSGGRRVTVAFGLKMGQTFVETAPRDGAAALAVTAPCRFAVLPDFFADDIVLDAASLPVDKAELPAENFVLHLLDGGDAIVMAVWNARDLDVAGTLAGAGDDRRFVQTEVPYGKDGKAWVAVMAGKGVWHRHDVARGDAGKVLRLDWQPPYPAQWRVDWRRTDGLADSWEMAIERADGRFNKPGLFGEAATLPASRKRWTTVLGTFAYPCWIDKAGAGRLQPLKNGLALEGPALIYPVGRVRETPLDAFTVVDLVRATLGVGPCEYILDVEGQQSEYRGRATCSNRDFLEEVYGRGEQKRRRAEVETSLEEVMLFIRHIRGRIESYVDFGRWAQEYLARQKEAHPDLAGPLADLEALARAVDERVAARREAIRTPDYAQKMVDAFRATVLDYTGPDALEKCKRFTRAWVEIGSNQDELVGECRWAVKVLRQRAGLLMAADPRLAETADELRSRAQKVLRNPASHEGARH
;
A
#
# COMPACT_ATOMS: atom_id res chain seq x y z
N MET A 1 3.02 -72.38 -4.57
CA MET A 1 2.20 -71.45 -5.38
C MET A 1 1.37 -70.64 -4.40
N PRO A 2 1.38 -69.30 -4.40
CA PRO A 2 1.58 -68.38 -5.53
C PRO A 2 2.83 -67.48 -5.38
N SER A 3 2.91 -66.53 -6.30
CA SER A 3 4.03 -65.78 -6.84
C SER A 3 4.54 -64.59 -6.04
N ARG A 4 5.83 -64.32 -6.23
CA ARG A 4 6.60 -63.16 -5.79
C ARG A 4 6.08 -61.83 -6.37
N MET A 5 6.02 -60.80 -5.54
CA MET A 5 6.17 -59.39 -5.95
C MET A 5 7.18 -58.70 -5.02
N THR A 6 8.15 -58.05 -5.64
CA THR A 6 9.28 -57.30 -5.06
C THR A 6 8.86 -55.95 -4.45
N PRO A 7 9.53 -55.44 -3.40
CA PRO A 7 9.46 -54.03 -3.03
C PRO A 7 10.57 -53.25 -3.74
N GLY A 8 10.20 -52.17 -4.41
CA GLY A 8 11.13 -51.16 -4.90
C GLY A 8 10.71 -49.78 -4.42
N TRP A 9 11.73 -48.98 -4.07
CA TRP A 9 11.73 -47.52 -3.97
C TRP A 9 11.21 -46.88 -2.67
N VAL A 10 12.12 -46.73 -1.70
CA VAL A 10 12.13 -45.63 -0.72
C VAL A 10 13.42 -44.83 -0.93
N VAL A 11 13.39 -43.80 -1.79
CA VAL A 11 14.31 -42.65 -1.73
C VAL A 11 13.62 -41.45 -2.38
N ALA A 12 13.01 -40.56 -1.59
CA ALA A 12 12.74 -39.17 -1.96
C ALA A 12 12.19 -38.38 -0.75
N ALA A 13 12.99 -38.24 0.31
CA ALA A 13 12.60 -37.40 1.46
C ALA A 13 13.78 -36.64 2.11
N VAL A 14 14.93 -36.49 1.42
CA VAL A 14 16.14 -35.87 2.01
C VAL A 14 16.49 -34.51 1.38
N LEU A 15 15.91 -34.09 0.25
CA LEU A 15 16.31 -32.84 -0.41
C LEU A 15 15.57 -31.56 0.01
N VAL A 16 14.46 -31.63 0.76
CA VAL A 16 13.71 -30.42 1.17
C VAL A 16 14.18 -29.86 2.52
N CYS A 17 14.77 -30.68 3.40
CA CYS A 17 15.28 -30.22 4.70
C CYS A 17 16.67 -29.54 4.63
N ALA A 18 17.43 -29.73 3.55
CA ALA A 18 18.76 -29.12 3.41
C ALA A 18 18.67 -27.61 3.05
N ALA A 19 17.66 -27.20 2.28
CA ALA A 19 17.49 -25.81 1.86
C ALA A 19 17.02 -24.90 3.01
N SER A 20 16.14 -25.40 3.89
CA SER A 20 15.66 -24.67 5.07
C SER A 20 16.71 -24.59 6.19
N ALA A 21 17.54 -25.62 6.36
CA ALA A 21 18.68 -25.59 7.29
C ALA A 21 19.78 -24.61 6.84
N SER A 22 20.00 -24.45 5.52
CA SER A 22 20.97 -23.50 4.95
C SER A 22 20.57 -22.04 5.19
N ALA A 23 19.28 -21.71 5.08
CA ALA A 23 18.79 -20.36 5.36
C ALA A 23 18.83 -20.02 6.87
N ALA A 24 18.47 -20.98 7.73
CA ALA A 24 18.56 -20.83 9.18
C ALA A 24 20.02 -20.67 9.67
N ALA A 25 20.97 -21.43 9.10
CA ALA A 25 22.40 -21.30 9.41
C ALA A 25 23.03 -19.98 8.91
N ALA A 26 22.52 -19.42 7.79
CA ALA A 26 22.97 -18.12 7.28
C ALA A 26 22.48 -16.93 8.13
N SER A 27 21.33 -17.06 8.81
CA SER A 27 20.79 -16.02 9.71
C SER A 27 21.56 -15.88 11.04
N ALA A 28 22.37 -16.88 11.40
CA ALA A 28 23.16 -16.89 12.64
C ALA A 28 24.54 -16.21 12.51
N ALA A 29 24.95 -15.81 11.30
CA ALA A 29 26.21 -15.12 11.07
C ALA A 29 26.01 -13.59 11.18
N GLY A 30 26.79 -12.94 12.04
CA GLY A 30 26.80 -11.47 12.15
C GLY A 30 27.16 -10.77 10.83
N VAL A 31 27.12 -9.44 10.82
CA VAL A 31 27.48 -8.65 9.63
C VAL A 31 28.98 -8.73 9.40
N ARG A 32 29.39 -8.94 8.15
CA ARG A 32 30.80 -9.10 7.75
C ARG A 32 31.14 -8.15 6.62
N LEU A 33 32.39 -7.67 6.63
CA LEU A 33 32.97 -6.85 5.57
C LEU A 33 34.16 -7.59 4.97
N TYR A 34 34.18 -7.71 3.65
CA TYR A 34 35.22 -8.41 2.91
C TYR A 34 35.91 -7.48 1.92
N ASP A 35 37.19 -7.77 1.66
CA ASP A 35 37.96 -7.31 0.51
C ASP A 35 38.14 -8.50 -0.45
N THR A 36 37.71 -8.36 -1.70
CA THR A 36 37.82 -9.45 -2.69
C THR A 36 39.25 -9.69 -3.17
N GLY A 37 40.19 -8.80 -2.84
CA GLY A 37 41.60 -8.89 -3.22
C GLY A 37 41.91 -8.44 -4.65
N ALA A 38 40.92 -8.45 -5.55
CA ALA A 38 41.00 -7.93 -6.92
C ALA A 38 39.65 -7.34 -7.36
N ALA A 39 39.70 -6.25 -8.13
CA ALA A 39 38.51 -5.60 -8.64
C ALA A 39 37.79 -6.44 -9.70
N SER A 40 36.46 -6.50 -9.64
CA SER A 40 35.64 -7.26 -10.58
C SER A 40 35.21 -6.41 -11.77
N ALA A 41 35.35 -6.96 -12.98
CA ALA A 41 34.99 -6.27 -14.23
C ALA A 41 33.49 -5.99 -14.37
N GLY A 42 32.64 -6.79 -13.72
CA GLY A 42 31.19 -6.64 -13.73
C GLY A 42 30.57 -7.07 -12.39
N PRO A 43 29.23 -7.03 -12.27
CA PRO A 43 28.53 -7.56 -11.11
C PRO A 43 29.01 -8.98 -10.76
N LEU A 44 29.15 -9.26 -9.47
CA LEU A 44 29.59 -10.56 -8.97
C LEU A 44 28.53 -11.62 -9.26
N ALA A 45 28.95 -12.75 -9.82
CA ALA A 45 28.07 -13.90 -9.99
C ALA A 45 27.66 -14.48 -8.62
N PRO A 46 26.46 -15.08 -8.50
CA PRO A 46 26.00 -15.71 -7.25
C PRO A 46 27.02 -16.69 -6.64
N ASP A 47 27.68 -17.50 -7.47
CA ASP A 47 28.70 -18.46 -7.03
C ASP A 47 29.93 -17.80 -6.41
N ALA A 48 30.32 -16.61 -6.91
CA ALA A 48 31.44 -15.86 -6.35
C ALA A 48 31.11 -15.33 -4.94
N LEU A 49 29.90 -14.81 -4.76
CA LEU A 49 29.38 -14.36 -3.45
C LEU A 49 29.23 -15.49 -2.44
N ALA A 50 28.86 -16.68 -2.91
CA ALA A 50 28.74 -17.88 -2.07
C ALA A 50 30.10 -18.46 -1.67
N ALA A 51 31.01 -18.62 -2.64
CA ALA A 51 32.28 -19.31 -2.43
C ALA A 51 33.35 -18.43 -1.76
N ARG A 52 33.29 -17.10 -1.95
CA ARG A 52 34.20 -16.09 -1.36
C ARG A 52 35.69 -16.45 -1.49
N ARG A 53 36.07 -17.10 -2.59
CA ARG A 53 37.41 -17.65 -2.77
C ARG A 53 38.44 -16.52 -2.83
N GLY A 54 39.41 -16.57 -1.95
CA GLY A 54 40.49 -15.57 -1.88
C GLY A 54 40.10 -14.24 -1.25
N TRP A 55 38.89 -14.12 -0.70
CA TRP A 55 38.45 -12.89 -0.03
C TRP A 55 39.04 -12.82 1.38
N VAL A 56 39.37 -11.59 1.81
CA VAL A 56 39.86 -11.30 3.15
C VAL A 56 38.72 -10.70 3.96
N GLU A 57 38.34 -11.35 5.06
CA GLU A 57 37.40 -10.79 6.03
C GLU A 57 38.12 -9.76 6.91
N LEU A 58 37.53 -8.58 7.06
CA LEU A 58 38.11 -7.51 7.87
C LEU A 58 37.74 -7.73 9.35
N ALA A 59 38.75 -7.61 10.22
CA ALA A 59 38.55 -7.63 11.67
C ALA A 59 37.82 -6.37 12.17
N GLU A 60 37.15 -6.51 13.31
CA GLU A 60 36.53 -5.38 14.02
C GLU A 60 37.51 -4.24 14.26
N GLY A 61 37.04 -2.99 14.13
CA GLY A 61 37.85 -1.80 14.36
C GLY A 61 38.90 -1.48 13.29
N ASN A 62 39.01 -2.26 12.21
CA ASN A 62 39.97 -2.00 11.12
C ASN A 62 39.51 -0.86 10.17
N ALA A 63 39.36 0.35 10.71
CA ALA A 63 38.93 1.54 9.96
C ALA A 63 39.96 2.01 8.93
N ALA A 64 41.23 1.65 9.09
CA ALA A 64 42.34 2.06 8.22
C ALA A 64 42.59 1.11 7.03
N HIS A 65 41.76 0.08 6.84
CA HIS A 65 41.95 -0.89 5.75
C HIS A 65 41.89 -0.20 4.38
N ALA A 66 42.90 -0.48 3.55
CA ALA A 66 42.94 -0.07 2.15
C ALA A 66 42.53 -1.25 1.26
N PHE A 67 41.39 -1.13 0.59
CA PHE A 67 40.86 -2.19 -0.27
C PHE A 67 41.76 -2.44 -1.48
N ARG A 68 42.07 -3.71 -1.75
CA ARG A 68 42.80 -4.16 -2.94
C ARG A 68 41.86 -4.54 -4.08
N GLY A 69 40.69 -5.08 -3.74
CA GLY A 69 39.61 -5.37 -4.66
C GLY A 69 38.34 -4.60 -4.33
N ASP A 70 37.21 -5.26 -4.51
CA ASP A 70 35.89 -4.72 -4.20
C ASP A 70 35.61 -4.86 -2.70
N ALA A 71 34.86 -3.91 -2.14
CA ALA A 71 34.38 -4.02 -0.77
C ALA A 71 33.00 -4.69 -0.74
N VAL A 72 32.82 -5.73 0.08
CA VAL A 72 31.56 -6.48 0.19
C VAL A 72 31.04 -6.47 1.62
N LEU A 73 29.92 -5.80 1.85
CA LEU A 73 29.15 -5.90 3.09
C LEU A 73 28.15 -7.04 2.94
N ALA A 74 28.09 -7.96 3.90
CA ALA A 74 27.12 -9.06 3.85
C ALA A 74 26.56 -9.38 5.25
N ASN A 75 25.27 -9.71 5.33
CA ASN A 75 24.59 -10.06 6.58
C ASN A 75 23.82 -11.40 6.52
N GLY A 76 24.19 -12.26 5.55
CA GLY A 76 23.57 -13.57 5.35
C GLY A 76 22.37 -13.58 4.40
N VAL A 77 21.58 -12.50 4.38
CA VAL A 77 20.39 -12.37 3.51
C VAL A 77 20.56 -11.34 2.39
N MET A 78 21.49 -10.41 2.56
CA MET A 78 21.85 -9.39 1.57
C MET A 78 23.36 -9.23 1.46
N ALA A 79 23.79 -8.65 0.34
CA ALA A 79 25.12 -8.09 0.19
C ALA A 79 25.09 -6.75 -0.56
N VAL A 80 25.99 -5.84 -0.18
CA VAL A 80 26.29 -4.61 -0.92
C VAL A 80 27.73 -4.70 -1.40
N VAL A 81 27.94 -4.59 -2.71
CA VAL A 81 29.25 -4.71 -3.35
C VAL A 81 29.63 -3.37 -3.96
N ALA A 82 30.63 -2.72 -3.36
CA ALA A 82 31.23 -1.50 -3.88
C ALA A 82 32.40 -1.87 -4.79
N ARG A 83 32.12 -1.98 -6.10
CA ARG A 83 33.11 -2.38 -7.11
C ARG A 83 33.94 -1.20 -7.60
N GLN A 84 35.25 -1.35 -7.64
CA GLN A 84 36.13 -0.28 -8.12
C GLN A 84 35.83 0.07 -9.58
N GLY A 85 35.66 1.36 -9.88
CA GLY A 85 35.35 1.85 -11.23
C GLY A 85 33.89 1.69 -11.67
N ALA A 86 33.03 1.04 -10.88
CA ALA A 86 31.61 0.87 -11.21
C ALA A 86 30.81 2.19 -11.05
N PRO A 87 29.67 2.35 -11.73
CA PRO A 87 28.84 3.55 -11.62
C PRO A 87 28.02 3.61 -10.31
N GLY A 88 28.03 2.55 -9.49
CA GLY A 88 27.27 2.46 -8.25
C GLY A 88 27.70 1.25 -7.41
N ALA A 89 27.13 1.13 -6.22
CA ALA A 89 27.21 -0.05 -5.37
C ALA A 89 26.10 -1.04 -5.74
N ASP A 90 26.47 -2.28 -6.01
CA ASP A 90 25.54 -3.34 -6.40
C ASP A 90 24.86 -3.95 -5.16
N LEU A 91 23.53 -4.02 -5.18
CA LEU A 91 22.70 -4.61 -4.13
C LEU A 91 22.28 -6.01 -4.52
N TYR A 92 22.60 -6.98 -3.67
CA TYR A 92 22.22 -8.38 -3.81
C TYR A 92 21.31 -8.79 -2.65
N ALA A 93 20.33 -9.64 -2.94
CA ALA A 93 19.46 -10.23 -1.94
C ALA A 93 19.24 -11.72 -2.21
N ALA A 94 18.87 -12.46 -1.17
CA ALA A 94 18.62 -13.90 -1.25
C ALA A 94 17.56 -14.21 -2.32
N GLY A 95 17.90 -15.13 -3.23
CA GLY A 95 16.99 -15.70 -4.22
C GLY A 95 17.06 -17.23 -4.23
N PRO A 96 16.30 -17.90 -5.11
CA PRO A 96 16.24 -19.37 -5.16
C PRO A 96 17.59 -20.07 -5.38
N ALA A 97 18.53 -19.39 -6.05
CA ALA A 97 19.87 -19.88 -6.37
C ALA A 97 20.99 -19.19 -5.57
N GLY A 98 20.66 -18.54 -4.44
CA GLY A 98 21.59 -17.74 -3.66
C GLY A 98 21.43 -16.24 -3.89
N LEU A 99 22.43 -15.44 -3.53
CA LEU A 99 22.38 -13.98 -3.67
C LEU A 99 22.35 -13.57 -5.15
N ALA A 100 21.27 -12.93 -5.56
CA ALA A 100 21.09 -12.40 -6.91
C ALA A 100 21.17 -10.88 -6.90
N HIS A 101 21.67 -10.27 -7.99
CA HIS A 101 21.69 -8.81 -8.17
C HIS A 101 20.25 -8.30 -8.31
N ARG A 102 19.91 -7.24 -7.57
CA ARG A 102 18.53 -6.70 -7.51
C ARG A 102 18.45 -5.21 -7.82
N ALA A 103 19.49 -4.46 -7.46
CA ALA A 103 19.56 -3.04 -7.76
C ALA A 103 21.01 -2.55 -7.82
N THR A 104 21.22 -1.37 -8.40
CA THR A 104 22.46 -0.60 -8.26
C THR A 104 22.15 0.74 -7.59
N LEU A 105 22.94 1.11 -6.59
CA LEU A 105 22.73 2.29 -5.76
C LEU A 105 23.87 3.28 -5.97
N ALA A 106 23.55 4.53 -6.29
CA ALA A 106 24.52 5.57 -6.58
C ALA A 106 24.03 6.92 -6.06
N PRO A 107 24.91 7.92 -5.85
CA PRO A 107 24.44 9.29 -5.71
C PRO A 107 23.70 9.72 -7.00
N ALA A 108 22.56 10.39 -6.86
CA ALA A 108 21.85 10.95 -8.00
C ALA A 108 22.59 12.20 -8.51
N VAL A 109 23.38 12.01 -9.57
CA VAL A 109 24.17 13.06 -10.21
C VAL A 109 24.09 12.91 -11.73
N ALA A 110 24.13 14.03 -12.45
CA ALA A 110 24.12 14.02 -13.90
C ALA A 110 25.48 13.59 -14.47
N GLY A 111 25.42 12.80 -15.54
CA GLY A 111 26.59 12.38 -16.32
C GLY A 111 27.29 11.13 -15.79
N PRO A 112 28.37 10.69 -16.45
CA PRO A 112 29.10 9.50 -16.06
C PRO A 112 29.75 9.68 -14.68
N MET A 113 29.75 8.60 -13.91
CA MET A 113 30.42 8.51 -12.61
C MET A 113 31.14 7.17 -12.48
N LYS A 114 32.18 7.15 -11.65
CA LYS A 114 32.91 5.93 -11.31
C LYS A 114 33.26 5.94 -9.82
N LEU A 115 33.13 4.79 -9.19
CA LEU A 115 33.56 4.56 -7.81
C LEU A 115 35.09 4.60 -7.75
N VAL A 116 35.65 5.51 -6.94
CA VAL A 116 37.11 5.75 -6.87
C VAL A 116 37.73 5.36 -5.54
N SER A 117 36.97 5.30 -4.45
CA SER A 117 37.49 4.83 -3.17
C SER A 117 36.39 4.36 -2.23
N VAL A 118 36.72 3.40 -1.36
CA VAL A 118 35.88 2.95 -0.24
C VAL A 118 36.66 3.17 1.05
N LYS A 119 36.01 3.74 2.07
CA LYS A 119 36.54 3.86 3.43
C LYS A 119 35.67 3.08 4.39
N VAL A 120 36.29 2.38 5.34
CA VAL A 120 35.57 1.68 6.39
C VAL A 120 35.09 2.69 7.42
N ALA A 121 33.77 2.82 7.57
CA ALA A 121 33.16 3.68 8.58
C ALA A 121 32.91 2.90 9.88
N GLN A 122 32.49 1.63 9.77
CA GLN A 122 32.22 0.75 10.90
C GLN A 122 32.36 -0.72 10.52
N VAL A 123 32.93 -1.54 11.41
CA VAL A 123 32.83 -3.01 11.40
C VAL A 123 32.62 -3.49 12.83
N ALA A 124 31.46 -4.08 13.09
CA ALA A 124 31.08 -4.67 14.37
C ALA A 124 30.15 -5.88 14.12
N PRO A 125 29.99 -6.81 15.09
CA PRO A 125 29.15 -8.00 14.90
C PRO A 125 27.70 -7.67 14.49
N ALA A 126 27.15 -6.60 15.06
CA ALA A 126 25.79 -6.16 14.84
C ALA A 126 25.60 -5.33 13.54
N GLY A 127 26.68 -4.84 12.93
CA GLY A 127 26.59 -3.98 11.75
C GLY A 127 27.93 -3.54 11.18
N ALA A 128 27.93 -3.30 9.87
CA ALA A 128 29.08 -2.74 9.15
C ALA A 128 28.62 -1.61 8.23
N ALA A 129 29.49 -0.64 8.01
CA ALA A 129 29.24 0.48 7.13
C ALA A 129 30.52 0.94 6.43
N VAL A 130 30.36 1.41 5.20
CA VAL A 130 31.43 1.98 4.38
C VAL A 130 30.99 3.32 3.78
N ASP A 131 31.92 4.25 3.65
CA ASP A 131 31.75 5.46 2.86
C ASP A 131 32.33 5.22 1.46
N VAL A 132 31.50 5.35 0.44
CA VAL A 132 31.87 5.11 -0.96
C VAL A 132 31.92 6.44 -1.70
N ALA A 133 33.10 6.76 -2.23
CA ALA A 133 33.30 7.99 -3.00
C ALA A 133 33.28 7.70 -4.50
N PHE A 134 32.54 8.54 -5.21
CA PHE A 134 32.38 8.54 -6.65
C PHE A 134 33.06 9.78 -7.23
N GLU A 135 33.85 9.60 -8.28
CA GLU A 135 34.30 10.70 -9.12
C GLU A 135 33.24 10.93 -10.19
N VAL A 136 32.75 12.17 -10.26
CA VAL A 136 31.75 12.61 -11.22
C VAL A 136 32.39 13.57 -12.22
N SER A 137 31.64 13.90 -13.28
CA SER A 137 32.10 14.85 -14.30
C SER A 137 32.66 16.14 -13.69
N GLY A 138 33.80 16.60 -14.20
CA GLY A 138 34.51 17.78 -13.68
C GLY A 138 35.44 17.50 -12.48
N GLY A 139 35.74 16.23 -12.16
CA GLY A 139 36.68 15.86 -11.10
C GLY A 139 36.15 16.04 -9.68
N ARG A 140 34.88 16.44 -9.53
CA ARG A 140 34.20 16.54 -8.23
C ARG A 140 34.02 15.14 -7.65
N ARG A 141 34.13 15.05 -6.33
CA ARG A 141 33.86 13.81 -5.59
C ARG A 141 32.52 13.93 -4.87
N VAL A 142 31.76 12.85 -4.89
CA VAL A 142 30.49 12.72 -4.16
C VAL A 142 30.55 11.44 -3.35
N THR A 143 30.17 11.50 -2.08
CA THR A 143 30.30 10.37 -1.15
C THR A 143 28.97 9.99 -0.53
N VAL A 144 28.66 8.69 -0.56
CA VAL A 144 27.47 8.08 0.04
C VAL A 144 27.92 6.98 1.01
N ALA A 145 27.34 6.97 2.20
CA ALA A 145 27.51 5.89 3.16
C ALA A 145 26.54 4.75 2.85
N PHE A 146 27.00 3.50 2.98
CA PHE A 146 26.17 2.30 2.90
C PHE A 146 26.38 1.47 4.17
N GLY A 147 25.28 1.08 4.83
CA GLY A 147 25.32 0.31 6.07
C GLY A 147 24.35 -0.87 6.07
N LEU A 148 24.79 -1.99 6.63
CA LEU A 148 23.98 -3.18 6.90
C LEU A 148 24.02 -3.53 8.38
N LYS A 149 22.90 -4.03 8.91
CA LYS A 149 22.82 -4.63 10.25
C LYS A 149 22.38 -6.09 10.17
N MET A 150 22.61 -6.82 11.26
CA MET A 150 22.30 -8.24 11.35
C MET A 150 20.82 -8.52 11.06
N GLY A 151 20.53 -9.48 10.17
CA GLY A 151 19.17 -9.93 9.86
C GLY A 151 18.28 -8.94 9.10
N GLN A 152 18.76 -7.75 8.74
CA GLN A 152 17.97 -6.78 7.99
C GLN A 152 17.93 -7.10 6.49
N THR A 153 16.77 -6.86 5.87
CA THR A 153 16.55 -7.00 4.42
C THR A 153 16.58 -5.65 3.71
N PHE A 154 17.34 -4.69 4.26
CA PHE A 154 17.56 -3.38 3.68
C PHE A 154 18.96 -2.84 3.97
N VAL A 155 19.41 -1.94 3.08
CA VAL A 155 20.61 -1.13 3.26
C VAL A 155 20.22 0.28 3.70
N GLU A 156 20.85 0.78 4.76
CA GLU A 156 20.77 2.18 5.16
C GLU A 156 21.78 2.99 4.34
N THR A 157 21.35 4.12 3.79
CA THR A 157 22.20 5.04 3.04
C THR A 157 22.10 6.45 3.61
N ALA A 158 23.22 7.18 3.57
CA ALA A 158 23.27 8.57 4.01
C ALA A 158 24.23 9.39 3.14
N PRO A 159 23.92 10.66 2.84
CA PRO A 159 24.84 11.53 2.15
C PRO A 159 26.00 11.89 3.09
N ARG A 160 27.22 11.94 2.55
CA ARG A 160 28.41 12.41 3.29
C ARG A 160 28.91 13.73 2.74
N ASP A 161 29.17 13.77 1.43
CA ASP A 161 29.68 14.96 0.76
C ASP A 161 29.10 15.04 -0.65
N GLY A 162 28.42 16.14 -0.97
CA GLY A 162 27.96 16.45 -2.33
C GLY A 162 26.79 15.63 -2.89
N ALA A 163 26.17 14.73 -2.11
CA ALA A 163 25.00 13.92 -2.51
C ALA A 163 23.70 14.53 -1.97
N ALA A 164 22.74 14.84 -2.84
CA ALA A 164 21.42 15.37 -2.46
C ALA A 164 20.32 14.29 -2.49
N ALA A 165 20.50 13.27 -3.33
CA ALA A 165 19.56 12.18 -3.54
C ALA A 165 20.31 10.88 -3.85
N LEU A 166 19.63 9.75 -3.67
CA LEU A 166 20.07 8.42 -4.04
C LEU A 166 19.39 7.99 -5.34
N ALA A 167 20.18 7.61 -6.34
CA ALA A 167 19.70 6.92 -7.52
C ALA A 167 19.59 5.41 -7.25
N VAL A 168 18.39 4.87 -7.40
CA VAL A 168 18.08 3.43 -7.30
C VAL A 168 17.81 2.91 -8.70
N THR A 169 18.76 2.14 -9.25
CA THR A 169 18.62 1.47 -10.54
C THR A 169 18.07 0.07 -10.32
N ALA A 170 16.77 -0.11 -10.54
CA ALA A 170 16.07 -1.38 -10.35
C ALA A 170 15.01 -1.54 -11.46
N PRO A 171 15.42 -1.94 -12.68
CA PRO A 171 14.54 -1.89 -13.83
C PRO A 171 13.23 -2.67 -13.64
N CYS A 172 12.09 -1.99 -13.80
CA CYS A 172 10.77 -2.61 -13.65
C CYS A 172 9.73 -1.97 -14.57
N ARG A 173 8.70 -2.75 -14.94
CA ARG A 173 7.55 -2.19 -15.67
C ARG A 173 6.59 -1.47 -14.72
N PHE A 174 6.36 -2.04 -13.53
CA PHE A 174 5.41 -1.51 -12.57
C PHE A 174 6.12 -0.92 -11.36
N ALA A 175 5.84 0.35 -11.09
CA ALA A 175 6.13 1.00 -9.84
C ALA A 175 4.83 1.22 -9.07
N VAL A 176 4.83 0.95 -7.76
CA VAL A 176 3.63 1.08 -6.92
C VAL A 176 3.94 2.01 -5.75
N LEU A 177 3.06 2.97 -5.51
CA LEU A 177 3.03 3.76 -4.28
C LEU A 177 1.80 3.33 -3.47
N PRO A 178 1.98 2.47 -2.46
CA PRO A 178 0.89 2.08 -1.58
C PRO A 178 0.24 3.30 -0.89
N ASP A 179 -1.07 3.40 -0.98
CA ASP A 179 -1.88 4.39 -0.29
C ASP A 179 -2.69 3.67 0.81
N PHE A 180 -2.60 4.19 2.03
CA PHE A 180 -3.31 3.60 3.17
C PHE A 180 -4.66 4.27 3.45
N PHE A 181 -5.01 5.34 2.76
CA PHE A 181 -6.29 6.05 2.92
C PHE A 181 -7.23 5.85 1.74
N ALA A 182 -6.65 5.65 0.56
CA ALA A 182 -7.35 5.51 -0.70
C ALA A 182 -6.93 4.20 -1.41
N ASP A 183 -6.81 4.26 -2.73
CA ASP A 183 -6.30 3.19 -3.57
C ASP A 183 -4.86 3.53 -3.98
N ASP A 184 -4.06 2.49 -4.18
CA ASP A 184 -2.64 2.60 -4.49
C ASP A 184 -2.43 3.27 -5.84
N ILE A 185 -1.32 4.00 -5.98
CA ILE A 185 -0.92 4.51 -7.30
C ILE A 185 -0.08 3.43 -7.97
N VAL A 186 -0.67 2.81 -8.99
CA VAL A 186 0.02 1.84 -9.85
C VAL A 186 0.44 2.53 -11.14
N LEU A 187 1.76 2.64 -11.32
CA LEU A 187 2.37 3.22 -12.51
C LEU A 187 2.81 2.09 -13.44
N ASP A 188 2.20 2.00 -14.61
CA ASP A 188 2.70 1.15 -15.70
C ASP A 188 3.59 2.00 -16.61
N ALA A 189 4.89 1.69 -16.64
CA ALA A 189 5.87 2.35 -17.49
C ALA A 189 5.43 2.40 -18.95
N ALA A 190 4.74 1.37 -19.45
CA ALA A 190 4.23 1.30 -20.83
C ALA A 190 3.19 2.39 -21.15
N SER A 191 2.53 2.94 -20.12
CA SER A 191 1.48 3.95 -20.27
C SER A 191 1.95 5.39 -20.05
N LEU A 192 3.19 5.59 -19.57
CA LEU A 192 3.71 6.93 -19.29
C LEU A 192 4.34 7.56 -20.55
N PRO A 193 3.92 8.77 -20.94
CA PRO A 193 4.38 9.42 -22.16
C PRO A 193 5.70 10.19 -22.00
N VAL A 194 6.31 10.15 -20.82
CA VAL A 194 7.51 10.94 -20.45
C VAL A 194 8.72 10.08 -20.18
N ASP A 195 9.91 10.63 -20.44
CA ASP A 195 11.18 9.95 -20.14
C ASP A 195 11.62 10.16 -18.68
N LYS A 196 11.05 11.14 -17.98
CA LYS A 196 11.21 11.35 -16.55
C LYS A 196 9.85 11.71 -15.94
N ALA A 197 9.35 10.82 -15.09
CA ALA A 197 8.10 10.98 -14.35
C ALA A 197 8.35 11.52 -12.94
N GLU A 198 7.46 12.36 -12.45
CA GLU A 198 7.47 12.85 -11.07
C GLU A 198 6.46 12.05 -10.25
N LEU A 199 6.92 11.45 -9.15
CA LEU A 199 6.17 10.50 -8.35
C LEU A 199 5.89 11.11 -6.96
N PRO A 200 4.68 10.94 -6.41
CA PRO A 200 4.31 11.52 -5.13
C PRO A 200 5.26 11.13 -3.98
N ALA A 201 5.62 12.10 -3.15
CA ALA A 201 6.42 11.93 -1.94
C ALA A 201 5.68 11.19 -0.79
N GLU A 202 5.45 9.89 -0.92
CA GLU A 202 4.73 9.08 0.10
C GLU A 202 5.65 8.21 0.98
N ASN A 203 6.89 8.67 1.24
CA ASN A 203 7.94 8.00 2.03
C ASN A 203 8.46 6.66 1.49
N PHE A 204 7.78 6.02 0.53
CA PHE A 204 8.26 4.79 -0.07
C PHE A 204 7.70 4.56 -1.48
N VAL A 205 8.45 3.80 -2.29
CA VAL A 205 8.04 3.33 -3.62
C VAL A 205 8.50 1.89 -3.83
N LEU A 206 7.64 1.07 -4.43
CA LEU A 206 7.91 -0.33 -4.75
C LEU A 206 8.24 -0.47 -6.24
N HIS A 207 9.31 -1.19 -6.56
CA HIS A 207 9.67 -1.61 -7.91
C HIS A 207 9.42 -3.12 -8.02
N LEU A 208 8.42 -3.51 -8.80
CA LEU A 208 8.06 -4.92 -9.00
C LEU A 208 8.95 -5.51 -10.10
N LEU A 209 10.05 -6.18 -9.71
CA LEU A 209 11.06 -6.66 -10.66
C LEU A 209 10.52 -7.80 -11.52
N ASP A 210 10.88 -7.79 -12.81
CA ASP A 210 10.48 -8.81 -13.78
C ASP A 210 10.73 -10.24 -13.26
N GLY A 211 9.80 -11.15 -13.53
CA GLY A 211 9.88 -12.55 -13.07
C GLY A 211 9.15 -12.86 -11.75
N GLY A 212 8.65 -11.85 -11.04
CA GLY A 212 7.78 -12.08 -9.86
C GLY A 212 8.53 -12.51 -8.59
N ASP A 213 9.87 -12.47 -8.59
CA ASP A 213 10.70 -13.07 -7.54
C ASP A 213 11.34 -12.05 -6.59
N ALA A 214 11.20 -10.75 -6.87
CA ALA A 214 11.69 -9.68 -6.03
C ALA A 214 10.89 -8.38 -6.17
N ILE A 215 10.80 -7.65 -5.05
CA ILE A 215 10.33 -6.27 -4.98
C ILE A 215 11.46 -5.44 -4.36
N VAL A 216 11.91 -4.39 -5.06
CA VAL A 216 12.84 -3.41 -4.50
C VAL A 216 12.06 -2.23 -3.97
N MET A 217 12.16 -1.96 -2.68
CA MET A 217 11.45 -0.88 -2.00
C MET A 217 12.44 0.19 -1.57
N ALA A 218 12.29 1.41 -2.05
CA ALA A 218 12.99 2.54 -1.48
C ALA A 218 12.12 3.17 -0.39
N VAL A 219 12.73 3.57 0.73
CA VAL A 219 12.07 4.22 1.87
C VAL A 219 12.88 5.44 2.27
N TRP A 220 12.24 6.56 2.61
CA TRP A 220 12.90 7.78 3.04
C TRP A 220 12.00 8.54 4.03
N ASN A 221 12.60 9.41 4.84
CA ASN A 221 11.88 10.16 5.89
C ASN A 221 11.36 11.54 5.43
N ALA A 222 11.77 12.01 4.25
CA ALA A 222 11.42 13.32 3.72
C ALA A 222 10.11 13.29 2.89
N ARG A 223 9.00 13.76 3.45
CA ARG A 223 7.72 13.92 2.70
C ARG A 223 7.68 15.18 1.83
N ASP A 224 8.62 16.10 2.00
CA ASP A 224 8.61 17.41 1.35
C ASP A 224 9.27 17.43 -0.03
N LEU A 225 9.77 16.29 -0.51
CA LEU A 225 10.46 16.18 -1.80
C LEU A 225 9.95 14.95 -2.56
N ASP A 226 9.40 15.21 -3.74
CA ASP A 226 8.96 14.18 -4.67
C ASP A 226 10.14 13.33 -5.19
N VAL A 227 9.79 12.14 -5.66
CA VAL A 227 10.73 11.18 -6.24
C VAL A 227 10.63 11.26 -7.75
N ALA A 228 11.74 11.13 -8.47
CA ALA A 228 11.71 11.14 -9.92
C ALA A 228 12.09 9.78 -10.53
N GLY A 229 11.25 9.24 -11.40
CA GLY A 229 11.50 8.00 -12.14
C GLY A 229 11.95 8.28 -13.56
N THR A 230 13.14 7.84 -13.94
CA THR A 230 13.62 7.84 -15.34
C THR A 230 13.10 6.59 -16.05
N LEU A 231 12.55 6.78 -17.24
CA LEU A 231 12.00 5.73 -18.09
C LEU A 231 12.84 5.55 -19.35
N ALA A 232 12.92 4.30 -19.83
CA ALA A 232 13.53 3.97 -21.11
C ALA A 232 12.79 2.80 -21.78
N GLY A 233 12.99 2.66 -23.09
CA GLY A 233 12.28 1.66 -23.91
C GLY A 233 10.94 2.18 -24.45
N ALA A 234 10.16 1.29 -25.06
CA ALA A 234 8.88 1.62 -25.69
C ALA A 234 7.88 0.48 -25.53
N GLY A 235 6.58 0.81 -25.57
CA GLY A 235 5.50 -0.17 -25.45
C GLY A 235 5.63 -1.04 -24.19
N ASP A 236 5.38 -2.34 -24.33
CA ASP A 236 5.45 -3.30 -23.22
C ASP A 236 6.88 -3.51 -22.66
N ASP A 237 7.91 -3.11 -23.40
CA ASP A 237 9.32 -3.15 -23.00
C ASP A 237 9.78 -1.85 -22.31
N ARG A 238 8.91 -0.84 -22.22
CA ARG A 238 9.22 0.38 -21.45
C ARG A 238 9.36 0.01 -19.97
N ARG A 239 10.38 0.57 -19.31
CA ARG A 239 10.71 0.31 -17.90
C ARG A 239 11.05 1.62 -17.19
N PHE A 240 10.74 1.70 -15.91
CA PHE A 240 11.49 2.55 -14.99
C PHE A 240 12.89 1.98 -14.92
N VAL A 241 13.92 2.75 -15.27
CA VAL A 241 15.31 2.30 -15.23
C VAL A 241 16.06 2.83 -14.01
N GLN A 242 15.66 3.99 -13.50
CA GLN A 242 16.26 4.61 -12.33
C GLN A 242 15.24 5.45 -11.58
N THR A 243 15.29 5.43 -10.26
CA THR A 243 14.44 6.26 -9.39
C THR A 243 15.34 7.10 -8.47
N GLU A 244 15.17 8.41 -8.49
CA GLU A 244 15.92 9.38 -7.68
C GLU A 244 15.16 9.69 -6.39
N VAL A 245 15.70 9.23 -5.26
CA VAL A 245 15.10 9.38 -3.93
C VAL A 245 15.84 10.45 -3.14
N PRO A 246 15.19 11.57 -2.78
CA PRO A 246 15.84 12.64 -2.04
C PRO A 246 16.16 12.23 -0.60
N TYR A 247 17.32 12.67 -0.09
CA TYR A 247 17.72 12.39 1.29
C TYR A 247 17.00 13.28 2.33
N GLY A 248 16.46 14.42 1.90
CA GLY A 248 15.87 15.43 2.77
C GLY A 248 16.81 15.96 3.86
N LYS A 249 16.24 16.66 4.85
CA LYS A 249 17.00 17.34 5.92
C LYS A 249 17.67 16.37 6.89
N ASP A 250 17.02 15.24 7.16
CA ASP A 250 17.50 14.23 8.11
C ASP A 250 18.54 13.28 7.50
N GLY A 251 18.72 13.32 6.17
CA GLY A 251 19.85 12.71 5.49
C GLY A 251 19.84 11.18 5.43
N LYS A 252 18.67 10.52 5.37
CA LYS A 252 18.60 9.05 5.31
C LYS A 252 17.59 8.52 4.31
N ALA A 253 18.02 7.50 3.58
CA ALA A 253 17.17 6.68 2.74
C ALA A 253 17.58 5.22 2.89
N TRP A 254 16.62 4.32 2.76
CA TRP A 254 16.81 2.88 2.85
C TRP A 254 16.37 2.22 1.55
N VAL A 255 17.09 1.18 1.14
CA VAL A 255 16.66 0.34 0.01
C VAL A 255 16.53 -1.10 0.50
N ALA A 256 15.29 -1.57 0.52
CA ALA A 256 14.92 -2.91 0.95
C ALA A 256 14.65 -3.83 -0.24
N VAL A 257 14.83 -5.13 -0.03
CA VAL A 257 14.44 -6.15 -1.01
C VAL A 257 13.59 -7.22 -0.34
N MET A 258 12.34 -7.34 -0.78
CA MET A 258 11.51 -8.51 -0.51
C MET A 258 11.75 -9.51 -1.63
N ALA A 259 12.38 -10.64 -1.33
CA ALA A 259 12.74 -11.64 -2.34
C ALA A 259 12.18 -13.01 -2.01
N GLY A 260 11.79 -13.74 -3.05
CA GLY A 260 11.19 -15.07 -2.96
C GLY A 260 10.38 -15.36 -4.21
N LYS A 261 10.39 -16.61 -4.67
CA LYS A 261 9.60 -17.00 -5.85
C LYS A 261 8.13 -16.65 -5.65
N GLY A 262 7.58 -15.83 -6.55
CA GLY A 262 6.18 -15.39 -6.47
C GLY A 262 5.90 -14.42 -5.32
N VAL A 263 6.90 -13.68 -4.82
CA VAL A 263 6.70 -12.63 -3.81
C VAL A 263 5.79 -11.51 -4.32
N TRP A 264 5.62 -11.38 -5.62
CA TRP A 264 4.54 -10.62 -6.23
C TRP A 264 4.01 -11.35 -7.48
N HIS A 265 2.80 -10.98 -7.93
CA HIS A 265 2.17 -11.59 -9.10
C HIS A 265 1.43 -10.56 -9.95
N ARG A 266 1.36 -10.81 -11.25
CA ARG A 266 0.51 -10.09 -12.21
C ARG A 266 -0.43 -11.08 -12.88
N HIS A 267 -1.68 -10.69 -13.01
CA HIS A 267 -2.66 -11.36 -13.86
C HIS A 267 -3.37 -10.33 -14.74
N ASP A 268 -3.43 -10.55 -16.05
CA ASP A 268 -4.17 -9.67 -16.95
C ASP A 268 -5.64 -10.07 -17.00
N VAL A 269 -6.52 -9.18 -16.57
CA VAL A 269 -7.98 -9.36 -16.53
C VAL A 269 -8.57 -8.88 -17.85
N ALA A 270 -9.27 -9.76 -18.56
CA ALA A 270 -10.02 -9.37 -19.75
C ALA A 270 -11.43 -8.90 -19.39
N ARG A 271 -12.03 -8.04 -20.21
CA ARG A 271 -13.44 -7.62 -20.05
C ARG A 271 -14.41 -8.81 -19.93
N GLY A 272 -14.13 -9.88 -20.67
CA GLY A 272 -14.93 -11.11 -20.65
C GLY A 272 -14.86 -11.90 -19.35
N ASP A 273 -13.96 -11.56 -18.42
CA ASP A 273 -13.79 -12.25 -17.15
C ASP A 273 -14.71 -11.73 -16.04
N ALA A 274 -15.41 -10.63 -16.29
CA ALA A 274 -16.38 -10.06 -15.36
C ALA A 274 -17.36 -11.10 -14.81
N GLY A 275 -17.37 -11.26 -13.49
CA GLY A 275 -18.18 -12.22 -12.74
C GLY A 275 -17.68 -13.66 -12.73
N LYS A 276 -16.63 -14.01 -13.47
CA LYS A 276 -16.07 -15.37 -13.53
C LYS A 276 -14.99 -15.58 -12.47
N VAL A 277 -14.94 -16.78 -11.89
CA VAL A 277 -13.86 -17.15 -10.98
C VAL A 277 -12.65 -17.61 -11.78
N LEU A 278 -11.56 -16.87 -11.64
CA LEU A 278 -10.26 -17.13 -12.24
C LEU A 278 -9.36 -17.83 -11.22
N ARG A 279 -8.74 -18.94 -11.62
CA ARG A 279 -7.67 -19.59 -10.86
C ARG A 279 -6.35 -18.94 -11.25
N LEU A 280 -5.60 -18.44 -10.27
CA LEU A 280 -4.24 -18.00 -10.53
C LEU A 280 -3.31 -19.22 -10.55
N ASP A 281 -2.33 -19.20 -11.45
CA ASP A 281 -1.16 -20.09 -11.36
C ASP A 281 -0.15 -19.50 -10.38
N TRP A 282 -0.63 -19.20 -9.18
CA TRP A 282 0.12 -18.54 -8.14
C TRP A 282 -0.40 -18.93 -6.76
N GLN A 283 0.54 -19.17 -5.86
CA GLN A 283 0.31 -19.35 -4.43
C GLN A 283 1.21 -18.38 -3.69
N PRO A 284 0.72 -17.72 -2.63
CA PRO A 284 1.57 -16.85 -1.83
C PRO A 284 2.72 -17.65 -1.21
N PRO A 285 3.97 -17.17 -1.30
CA PRO A 285 5.14 -17.89 -0.76
C PRO A 285 5.12 -18.02 0.76
N TYR A 286 4.37 -17.17 1.46
CA TYR A 286 4.19 -17.21 2.90
C TYR A 286 2.83 -16.60 3.30
N PRO A 287 2.30 -16.96 4.49
CA PRO A 287 1.11 -16.32 5.05
C PRO A 287 1.37 -14.83 5.27
N ALA A 288 0.53 -13.98 4.68
CA ALA A 288 0.54 -12.53 4.87
C ALA A 288 -0.84 -11.98 4.50
N GLN A 289 -1.05 -10.70 4.76
CA GLN A 289 -2.09 -9.92 4.10
C GLN A 289 -1.58 -9.53 2.71
N TRP A 290 -2.26 -10.01 1.69
CA TRP A 290 -1.93 -9.76 0.29
C TRP A 290 -2.87 -8.69 -0.27
N ARG A 291 -2.31 -7.66 -0.88
CA ARG A 291 -3.06 -6.63 -1.59
C ARG A 291 -3.21 -7.01 -3.05
N VAL A 292 -4.34 -6.66 -3.65
CA VAL A 292 -4.62 -6.74 -5.08
C VAL A 292 -4.98 -5.35 -5.59
N ASP A 293 -4.19 -4.81 -6.52
CA ASP A 293 -4.52 -3.58 -7.23
C ASP A 293 -5.07 -3.92 -8.60
N TRP A 294 -6.35 -3.65 -8.80
CA TRP A 294 -7.05 -3.93 -10.05
C TRP A 294 -7.00 -2.71 -10.96
N ARG A 295 -6.57 -2.88 -12.21
CA ARG A 295 -6.76 -1.84 -13.23
C ARG A 295 -8.24 -1.66 -13.55
N ARG A 296 -8.69 -0.41 -13.52
CA ARG A 296 -10.01 0.03 -13.97
C ARG A 296 -9.96 0.52 -15.41
N THR A 297 -11.10 0.46 -16.11
CA THR A 297 -11.22 0.93 -17.51
C THR A 297 -10.97 2.43 -17.67
N ASP A 298 -11.08 3.22 -16.61
CA ASP A 298 -10.77 4.66 -16.60
C ASP A 298 -9.28 4.96 -16.33
N GLY A 299 -8.44 3.93 -16.23
CA GLY A 299 -7.00 4.05 -16.01
C GLY A 299 -6.58 4.15 -14.54
N LEU A 300 -7.54 4.16 -13.60
CA LEU A 300 -7.30 4.14 -12.17
C LEU A 300 -7.01 2.73 -11.65
N ALA A 301 -6.57 2.62 -10.41
CA ALA A 301 -6.47 1.34 -9.70
C ALA A 301 -7.49 1.28 -8.56
N ASP A 302 -7.97 0.08 -8.25
CA ASP A 302 -8.84 -0.19 -7.11
C ASP A 302 -8.14 -1.20 -6.20
N SER A 303 -7.90 -0.86 -4.94
CA SER A 303 -7.05 -1.66 -4.04
C SER A 303 -7.90 -2.49 -3.07
N TRP A 304 -7.64 -3.80 -3.03
CA TRP A 304 -8.39 -4.78 -2.25
C TRP A 304 -7.44 -5.67 -1.45
N GLU A 305 -7.85 -6.15 -0.28
CA GLU A 305 -7.09 -7.20 0.40
C GLU A 305 -7.65 -8.60 0.14
N MET A 306 -6.79 -9.57 -0.15
CA MET A 306 -7.21 -10.96 -0.34
C MET A 306 -7.78 -11.53 0.95
N ALA A 307 -9.01 -12.05 0.88
CA ALA A 307 -9.57 -12.84 1.97
C ALA A 307 -8.94 -14.25 1.99
N ILE A 308 -8.93 -14.92 3.14
CA ILE A 308 -8.36 -16.26 3.32
C ILE A 308 -9.49 -17.23 3.65
N GLU A 309 -9.71 -18.23 2.80
CA GLU A 309 -10.74 -19.24 3.00
C GLU A 309 -10.42 -20.15 4.19
N ARG A 310 -11.41 -20.38 5.05
CA ARG A 310 -11.31 -21.21 6.24
C ARG A 310 -11.82 -22.62 5.96
N ALA A 311 -11.48 -23.56 6.84
CA ALA A 311 -11.97 -24.94 6.75
C ALA A 311 -13.51 -25.03 6.71
N ASP A 312 -14.21 -24.16 7.44
CA ASP A 312 -15.68 -24.08 7.49
C ASP A 312 -16.33 -23.38 6.27
N GLY A 313 -15.53 -22.96 5.28
CA GLY A 313 -15.98 -22.30 4.06
C GLY A 313 -16.23 -20.80 4.20
N ARG A 314 -16.17 -20.22 5.40
CA ARG A 314 -16.14 -18.75 5.58
C ARG A 314 -14.76 -18.20 5.23
N PHE A 315 -14.63 -16.88 5.18
CA PHE A 315 -13.35 -16.25 4.88
C PHE A 315 -12.92 -15.32 6.01
N ASN A 316 -11.65 -15.37 6.36
CA ASN A 316 -11.01 -14.37 7.20
C ASN A 316 -10.41 -13.28 6.32
N LYS A 317 -10.79 -12.02 6.53
CA LYS A 317 -10.15 -10.87 5.91
C LYS A 317 -9.27 -10.20 6.96
N PRO A 318 -7.93 -10.31 6.88
CA PRO A 318 -7.03 -9.62 7.80
C PRO A 318 -7.28 -8.10 7.78
N GLY A 319 -7.24 -7.47 8.96
CA GLY A 319 -7.26 -6.01 9.07
C GLY A 319 -5.83 -5.50 9.11
N LEU A 320 -5.49 -4.55 8.22
CA LEU A 320 -4.11 -4.04 8.12
C LEU A 320 -3.67 -3.28 9.37
N PHE A 321 -4.60 -2.52 9.97
CA PHE A 321 -4.39 -1.73 11.18
C PHE A 321 -5.60 -1.78 12.14
N GLY A 322 -6.47 -2.78 11.95
CA GLY A 322 -7.70 -2.94 12.71
C GLY A 322 -8.06 -4.42 12.86
N GLU A 323 -9.25 -4.68 13.37
CA GLU A 323 -9.71 -6.06 13.56
C GLU A 323 -9.94 -6.78 12.23
N ALA A 324 -9.68 -8.09 12.23
CA ALA A 324 -10.00 -8.93 11.10
C ALA A 324 -11.52 -9.06 10.94
N ALA A 325 -11.98 -9.02 9.69
CA ALA A 325 -13.40 -9.22 9.37
C ALA A 325 -13.66 -10.66 8.91
N THR A 326 -14.85 -11.19 9.22
CA THR A 326 -15.28 -12.49 8.69
C THR A 326 -16.29 -12.28 7.56
N LEU A 327 -16.02 -12.86 6.39
CA LEU A 327 -16.97 -12.92 5.29
C LEU A 327 -17.72 -14.26 5.30
N PRO A 328 -19.01 -14.27 4.90
CA PRO A 328 -19.77 -15.51 4.78
C PRO A 328 -19.23 -16.39 3.66
N ALA A 329 -19.61 -17.68 3.63
CA ALA A 329 -19.18 -18.63 2.60
C ALA A 329 -19.58 -18.23 1.16
N SER A 330 -20.65 -17.44 1.02
CA SER A 330 -21.07 -16.86 -0.25
C SER A 330 -20.14 -15.74 -0.75
N ARG A 331 -19.19 -15.28 0.08
CA ARG A 331 -18.39 -14.06 -0.09
C ARG A 331 -19.22 -12.79 -0.30
N LYS A 332 -20.54 -12.85 -0.09
CA LYS A 332 -21.42 -11.70 -0.29
C LYS A 332 -21.06 -10.62 0.72
N ARG A 333 -20.81 -9.42 0.21
CA ARG A 333 -20.62 -8.20 0.98
C ARG A 333 -21.49 -7.11 0.37
N TRP A 334 -21.91 -6.18 1.23
CA TRP A 334 -22.59 -4.97 0.81
C TRP A 334 -21.73 -3.75 1.17
N THR A 335 -21.71 -2.76 0.28
CA THR A 335 -21.18 -1.42 0.55
C THR A 335 -22.13 -0.38 -0.04
N THR A 336 -22.07 0.84 0.46
CA THR A 336 -22.86 1.98 0.00
C THR A 336 -22.64 2.30 -1.48
N VAL A 337 -21.40 2.16 -1.98
CA VAL A 337 -21.05 2.51 -3.37
C VAL A 337 -21.27 1.35 -4.35
N LEU A 338 -20.86 0.12 -4.00
CA LEU A 338 -20.89 -1.03 -4.92
C LEU A 338 -22.16 -1.89 -4.77
N GLY A 339 -23.03 -1.56 -3.82
CA GLY A 339 -24.17 -2.40 -3.46
C GLY A 339 -23.74 -3.78 -2.98
N THR A 340 -24.55 -4.81 -3.26
CA THR A 340 -24.23 -6.21 -2.91
C THR A 340 -23.42 -6.87 -4.02
N PHE A 341 -22.26 -7.44 -3.66
CA PHE A 341 -21.38 -8.16 -4.59
C PHE A 341 -20.70 -9.35 -3.91
N ALA A 342 -20.10 -10.24 -4.70
CA ALA A 342 -19.22 -11.30 -4.21
C ALA A 342 -17.79 -10.77 -4.11
N TYR A 343 -17.15 -10.92 -2.95
CA TYR A 343 -15.81 -10.43 -2.69
C TYR A 343 -14.78 -10.96 -3.73
N PRO A 344 -14.04 -10.09 -4.43
CA PRO A 344 -13.44 -10.44 -5.72
C PRO A 344 -12.07 -11.12 -5.63
N CYS A 345 -11.39 -11.14 -4.49
CA CYS A 345 -10.05 -11.75 -4.38
C CYS A 345 -9.88 -12.54 -3.09
N TRP A 346 -9.37 -13.77 -3.20
CA TRP A 346 -9.13 -14.62 -2.03
C TRP A 346 -8.07 -15.68 -2.28
N ILE A 347 -7.52 -16.22 -1.19
CA ILE A 347 -6.69 -17.42 -1.16
C ILE A 347 -7.60 -18.57 -0.73
N ASP A 348 -7.69 -19.62 -1.54
CA ASP A 348 -8.54 -20.78 -1.24
C ASP A 348 -7.92 -21.73 -0.20
N LYS A 349 -8.67 -22.76 0.22
CA LYS A 349 -8.20 -23.75 1.22
C LYS A 349 -6.96 -24.53 0.77
N ALA A 350 -6.67 -24.59 -0.53
CA ALA A 350 -5.48 -25.24 -1.07
C ALA A 350 -4.29 -24.26 -1.19
N GLY A 351 -4.46 -23.02 -0.72
CA GLY A 351 -3.46 -21.97 -0.79
C GLY A 351 -3.35 -21.30 -2.17
N ALA A 352 -4.26 -21.58 -3.12
CA ALA A 352 -4.21 -20.96 -4.43
C ALA A 352 -4.92 -19.60 -4.46
N GLY A 353 -4.30 -18.62 -5.12
CA GLY A 353 -4.92 -17.33 -5.36
C GLY A 353 -6.08 -17.42 -6.35
N ARG A 354 -7.15 -16.69 -6.07
CA ARG A 354 -8.37 -16.61 -6.89
C ARG A 354 -8.78 -15.17 -7.09
N LEU A 355 -9.18 -14.85 -8.31
CA LEU A 355 -9.73 -13.56 -8.70
C LEU A 355 -11.14 -13.76 -9.27
N GLN A 356 -12.04 -12.82 -9.04
CA GLN A 356 -13.37 -12.75 -9.62
C GLN A 356 -13.70 -11.28 -9.87
N PRO A 357 -13.30 -10.71 -11.02
CA PRO A 357 -13.61 -9.32 -11.35
C PRO A 357 -15.11 -9.06 -11.21
N LEU A 358 -15.50 -7.88 -10.70
CA LEU A 358 -16.90 -7.57 -10.45
C LEU A 358 -17.69 -7.54 -11.76
N LYS A 359 -18.93 -8.04 -11.71
CA LYS A 359 -19.84 -7.99 -12.88
C LYS A 359 -20.43 -6.59 -13.09
N ASN A 360 -20.70 -5.89 -12.00
CA ASN A 360 -21.36 -4.58 -11.97
C ASN A 360 -20.65 -3.66 -10.97
N GLY A 361 -20.91 -2.36 -11.05
CA GLY A 361 -20.42 -1.35 -10.10
C GLY A 361 -19.01 -0.84 -10.43
N LEU A 362 -18.11 -1.74 -10.81
CA LEU A 362 -16.73 -1.40 -11.19
C LEU A 362 -16.27 -2.22 -12.39
N ALA A 363 -15.82 -1.54 -13.45
CA ALA A 363 -15.29 -2.18 -14.64
C ALA A 363 -13.77 -2.39 -14.49
N LEU A 364 -13.38 -3.65 -14.29
CA LEU A 364 -11.99 -4.07 -14.09
C LEU A 364 -11.46 -4.72 -15.38
N GLU A 365 -10.40 -4.14 -15.94
CA GLU A 365 -9.80 -4.56 -17.21
C GLU A 365 -8.32 -4.13 -17.24
N GLY A 366 -7.42 -5.07 -17.57
CA GLY A 366 -5.98 -4.86 -17.57
C GLY A 366 -5.26 -5.57 -16.41
N PRO A 367 -4.03 -5.15 -16.06
CA PRO A 367 -3.22 -5.84 -15.07
C PRO A 367 -3.84 -5.73 -13.66
N ALA A 368 -3.93 -6.86 -12.98
CA ALA A 368 -4.14 -6.96 -11.53
C ALA A 368 -2.81 -7.35 -10.87
N LEU A 369 -2.30 -6.51 -9.98
CA LEU A 369 -1.02 -6.71 -9.29
C LEU A 369 -1.27 -7.21 -7.87
N ILE A 370 -0.48 -8.19 -7.41
CA ILE A 370 -0.62 -8.80 -6.09
C ILE A 370 0.72 -8.74 -5.35
N TYR A 371 0.73 -8.24 -4.11
CA TYR A 371 1.94 -8.15 -3.29
C TYR A 371 1.63 -8.14 -1.77
N PRO A 372 2.64 -8.40 -0.90
CA PRO A 372 2.41 -8.55 0.54
C PRO A 372 2.44 -7.18 1.23
N VAL A 373 1.28 -6.73 1.73
CA VAL A 373 1.15 -5.39 2.33
C VAL A 373 1.38 -5.41 3.84
N GLY A 374 0.93 -6.45 4.54
CA GLY A 374 1.00 -6.52 6.00
C GLY A 374 1.14 -7.95 6.52
N ARG A 375 1.71 -8.10 7.72
CA ARG A 375 1.86 -9.42 8.37
C ARG A 375 0.56 -9.91 9.01
N VAL A 376 0.41 -11.23 9.05
CA VAL A 376 -0.57 -11.94 9.87
C VAL A 376 0.16 -12.70 10.98
N ARG A 377 -0.59 -13.31 11.92
CA ARG A 377 0.00 -14.04 13.05
C ARG A 377 0.93 -15.18 12.59
N GLU A 378 0.59 -15.80 11.48
CA GLU A 378 1.31 -16.93 10.89
C GLU A 378 2.47 -16.52 9.97
N THR A 379 2.71 -15.20 9.77
CA THR A 379 3.82 -14.73 8.94
C THR A 379 5.16 -15.11 9.59
N PRO A 380 6.06 -15.80 8.87
CA PRO A 380 7.40 -16.12 9.36
C PRO A 380 8.20 -14.87 9.75
N LEU A 381 9.08 -15.01 10.76
CA LEU A 381 9.89 -13.88 11.25
C LEU A 381 10.91 -13.36 10.22
N ASP A 382 11.34 -14.23 9.31
CA ASP A 382 12.25 -13.96 8.21
C ASP A 382 11.55 -13.50 6.92
N ALA A 383 10.21 -13.45 6.92
CA ALA A 383 9.42 -12.86 5.84
C ALA A 383 9.07 -11.41 6.16
N PHE A 384 9.22 -10.52 5.17
CA PHE A 384 8.97 -9.09 5.30
C PHE A 384 7.85 -8.65 4.37
N THR A 385 6.98 -7.81 4.90
CA THR A 385 5.90 -7.14 4.16
C THR A 385 6.20 -5.64 4.03
N VAL A 386 5.43 -4.92 3.21
CA VAL A 386 5.58 -3.46 3.04
C VAL A 386 5.54 -2.73 4.40
N VAL A 387 4.54 -2.99 5.23
CA VAL A 387 4.42 -2.33 6.55
C VAL A 387 5.59 -2.68 7.48
N ASP A 388 6.14 -3.90 7.40
CA ASP A 388 7.28 -4.29 8.22
C ASP A 388 8.54 -3.51 7.87
N LEU A 389 8.78 -3.30 6.57
CA LEU A 389 9.94 -2.55 6.09
C LEU A 389 9.83 -1.07 6.46
N VAL A 390 8.64 -0.46 6.33
CA VAL A 390 8.42 0.93 6.76
C VAL A 390 8.71 1.07 8.26
N ARG A 391 8.19 0.15 9.09
CA ARG A 391 8.44 0.16 10.55
C ARG A 391 9.90 -0.11 10.91
N ALA A 392 10.57 -1.02 10.21
CA ALA A 392 11.94 -1.38 10.50
C ALA A 392 12.96 -0.29 10.09
N THR A 393 12.60 0.56 9.12
CA THR A 393 13.46 1.64 8.61
C THR A 393 13.19 2.97 9.32
N LEU A 394 11.93 3.42 9.34
CA LEU A 394 11.53 4.72 9.90
C LEU A 394 11.30 4.66 11.41
N GLY A 395 11.20 3.46 11.99
CA GLY A 395 10.90 3.24 13.40
C GLY A 395 9.40 3.29 13.70
N VAL A 396 9.00 2.65 14.80
CA VAL A 396 7.57 2.50 15.17
C VAL A 396 6.88 3.84 15.42
N GLY A 397 7.53 4.76 16.14
CA GLY A 397 6.97 6.08 16.46
C GLY A 397 6.63 6.91 15.21
N PRO A 398 7.60 7.18 14.31
CA PRO A 398 7.30 7.89 13.06
C PRO A 398 6.24 7.20 12.20
N CYS A 399 6.19 5.87 12.22
CA CYS A 399 5.18 5.10 11.49
C CYS A 399 3.76 5.30 12.01
N GLU A 400 3.55 5.70 13.28
CA GLU A 400 2.21 6.05 13.77
C GLU A 400 1.62 7.20 12.95
N TYR A 401 2.44 8.15 12.51
CA TYR A 401 2.03 9.30 11.70
C TYR A 401 2.12 9.05 10.19
N ILE A 402 3.15 8.34 9.73
CA ILE A 402 3.37 8.08 8.29
C ILE A 402 2.37 7.07 7.74
N LEU A 403 2.12 6.00 8.50
CA LEU A 403 1.02 5.08 8.19
C LEU A 403 -0.30 5.64 8.70
N ASP A 404 -0.27 6.59 9.63
CA ASP A 404 -1.45 7.23 10.21
C ASP A 404 -2.45 6.21 10.76
N VAL A 405 -1.96 5.37 11.66
CA VAL A 405 -2.72 4.24 12.20
C VAL A 405 -4.02 4.72 12.85
N GLU A 406 -3.97 5.85 13.56
CA GLU A 406 -5.15 6.51 14.14
C GLU A 406 -6.11 7.00 13.05
N GLY A 407 -5.60 7.72 12.03
CA GLY A 407 -6.38 8.25 10.92
C GLY A 407 -7.14 7.20 10.10
N GLN A 408 -6.77 5.93 10.23
CA GLN A 408 -7.45 4.83 9.55
C GLN A 408 -8.53 4.13 10.37
N GLN A 409 -8.61 4.42 11.67
CA GLN A 409 -9.65 3.82 12.52
C GLN A 409 -11.01 4.37 12.12
N SER A 410 -11.98 3.46 11.98
CA SER A 410 -13.34 3.89 11.69
C SER A 410 -13.99 4.47 12.95
N GLU A 411 -14.62 5.63 12.81
CA GLU A 411 -15.44 6.21 13.87
C GLU A 411 -16.89 5.74 13.73
N TYR A 412 -17.52 5.48 14.86
CA TYR A 412 -18.95 5.19 14.94
C TYR A 412 -19.54 5.91 16.14
N ARG A 413 -20.59 6.71 15.92
CA ARG A 413 -21.23 7.52 16.96
C ARG A 413 -22.74 7.33 16.93
N GLY A 414 -23.33 7.09 18.10
CA GLY A 414 -24.77 6.90 18.24
C GLY A 414 -25.24 5.54 17.71
N ARG A 415 -26.50 5.47 17.29
CA ARG A 415 -27.16 4.25 16.78
C ARG A 415 -27.63 4.48 15.35
N ALA A 416 -27.15 3.65 14.43
CA ALA A 416 -27.61 3.63 13.04
C ALA A 416 -29.14 3.56 12.95
N THR A 417 -29.70 4.27 11.98
CA THR A 417 -31.16 4.43 11.83
C THR A 417 -31.89 3.08 11.66
N CYS A 418 -31.28 2.12 10.97
CA CYS A 418 -31.80 0.76 10.82
C CYS A 418 -31.80 -0.02 12.15
N SER A 419 -30.71 0.04 12.92
CA SER A 419 -30.64 -0.58 14.25
C SER A 419 -31.59 0.10 15.26
N ASN A 420 -31.82 1.41 15.11
CA ASN A 420 -32.79 2.14 15.90
C ASN A 420 -34.23 1.72 15.59
N ARG A 421 -34.55 1.55 14.29
CA ARG A 421 -35.83 0.98 13.86
C ARG A 421 -36.06 -0.38 14.50
N ASP A 422 -35.11 -1.30 14.36
CA ASP A 422 -35.28 -2.68 14.82
C ASP A 422 -35.52 -2.74 16.34
N PHE A 423 -34.77 -1.93 17.10
CA PHE A 423 -34.96 -1.80 18.55
C PHE A 423 -36.34 -1.23 18.91
N LEU A 424 -36.75 -0.12 18.31
CA LEU A 424 -38.03 0.53 18.63
C LEU A 424 -39.23 -0.32 18.19
N GLU A 425 -39.17 -0.95 17.02
CA GLU A 425 -40.24 -1.83 16.55
C GLU A 425 -40.38 -3.08 17.44
N GLU A 426 -39.28 -3.62 17.99
CA GLU A 426 -39.35 -4.70 18.98
C GLU A 426 -40.04 -4.25 20.27
N VAL A 427 -39.62 -3.12 20.85
CA VAL A 427 -40.19 -2.59 22.11
C VAL A 427 -41.69 -2.34 21.98
N TYR A 428 -42.10 -1.65 20.92
CA TYR A 428 -43.51 -1.31 20.68
C TYR A 428 -44.32 -2.53 20.24
N GLY A 429 -43.71 -3.50 19.54
CA GLY A 429 -44.35 -4.75 19.18
C GLY A 429 -44.68 -5.63 20.39
N ARG A 430 -43.92 -5.51 21.48
CA ARG A 430 -44.19 -6.17 22.76
C ARG A 430 -45.01 -5.34 23.76
N GLY A 431 -45.35 -4.10 23.42
CA GLY A 431 -46.06 -3.19 24.34
C GLY A 431 -45.22 -2.76 25.55
N GLU A 432 -43.90 -2.79 25.45
CA GLU A 432 -42.97 -2.57 26.57
C GLU A 432 -42.52 -1.11 26.74
N GLN A 433 -43.00 -0.19 25.91
CA GLN A 433 -42.51 1.19 25.82
C GLN A 433 -42.54 1.96 27.15
N LYS A 434 -43.53 1.72 28.02
CA LYS A 434 -43.56 2.32 29.37
C LYS A 434 -42.51 1.71 30.31
N ARG A 435 -42.36 0.38 30.27
CA ARG A 435 -41.39 -0.36 31.08
C ARG A 435 -39.96 0.00 30.69
N ARG A 436 -39.72 0.21 29.40
CA ARG A 436 -38.40 0.48 28.79
C ARG A 436 -38.25 1.95 28.36
N ARG A 437 -39.00 2.86 28.99
CA ARG A 437 -39.07 4.28 28.58
C ARG A 437 -37.70 4.95 28.50
N ALA A 438 -36.84 4.72 29.50
CA ALA A 438 -35.48 5.25 29.51
C ALA A 438 -34.64 4.75 28.32
N GLU A 439 -34.73 3.45 27.98
CA GLU A 439 -34.02 2.89 26.83
C GLU A 439 -34.54 3.49 25.51
N VAL A 440 -35.86 3.73 25.40
CA VAL A 440 -36.45 4.42 24.25
C VAL A 440 -35.91 5.84 24.14
N GLU A 441 -35.89 6.61 25.23
CA GLU A 441 -35.33 7.97 25.21
C GLU A 441 -33.85 8.00 24.80
N THR A 442 -33.02 7.11 25.37
CA THR A 442 -31.62 6.94 24.96
C THR A 442 -31.50 6.65 23.47
N SER A 443 -32.32 5.74 22.93
CA SER A 443 -32.29 5.39 21.50
C SER A 443 -32.61 6.59 20.57
N LEU A 444 -33.50 7.48 21.02
CA LEU A 444 -33.86 8.71 20.29
C LEU A 444 -32.73 9.74 20.30
N GLU A 445 -31.93 9.78 21.36
CA GLU A 445 -30.72 10.60 21.41
C GLU A 445 -29.61 10.00 20.53
N GLU A 446 -29.41 8.69 20.62
CA GLU A 446 -28.41 7.95 19.86
C GLU A 446 -28.64 8.05 18.34
N VAL A 447 -29.89 8.01 17.86
CA VAL A 447 -30.18 8.16 16.43
C VAL A 447 -29.87 9.59 15.92
N MET A 448 -30.07 10.61 16.76
CA MET A 448 -29.70 11.99 16.40
C MET A 448 -28.18 12.19 16.39
N LEU A 449 -27.47 11.57 17.35
CA LEU A 449 -26.00 11.56 17.35
C LEU A 449 -25.45 10.94 16.05
N PHE A 450 -26.04 9.82 15.61
CA PHE A 450 -25.67 9.17 14.36
C PHE A 450 -25.92 10.06 13.13
N ILE A 451 -27.13 10.61 12.98
CA ILE A 451 -27.49 11.49 11.86
C ILE A 451 -26.55 12.71 11.78
N ARG A 452 -26.27 13.35 12.93
CA ARG A 452 -25.37 14.51 12.96
C ARG A 452 -23.92 14.13 12.61
N HIS A 453 -23.47 12.95 13.06
CA HIS A 453 -22.13 12.47 12.75
C HIS A 453 -21.93 12.24 11.24
N ILE A 454 -22.83 11.49 10.59
CA ILE A 454 -22.75 11.25 9.14
C ILE A 454 -22.90 12.56 8.36
N ARG A 455 -23.80 13.46 8.81
CA ARG A 455 -23.96 14.78 8.19
C ARG A 455 -22.66 15.60 8.24
N GLY A 456 -21.96 15.63 9.37
CA GLY A 456 -20.68 16.34 9.49
C GLY A 456 -19.59 15.77 8.59
N ARG A 457 -19.58 14.45 8.37
CA ARG A 457 -18.69 13.80 7.39
C ARG A 457 -19.00 14.24 5.96
N ILE A 458 -20.27 14.27 5.57
CA ILE A 458 -20.70 14.79 4.25
C ILE A 458 -20.24 16.24 4.07
N GLU A 459 -20.45 17.09 5.08
CA GLU A 459 -20.06 18.51 5.04
C GLU A 459 -18.53 18.68 4.90
N SER A 460 -17.75 17.85 5.58
CA SER A 460 -16.28 17.86 5.44
C SER A 460 -15.84 17.57 3.99
N TYR A 461 -16.52 16.64 3.31
CA TYR A 461 -16.25 16.36 1.89
C TYR A 461 -16.70 17.50 0.96
N VAL A 462 -17.83 18.15 1.25
CA VAL A 462 -18.29 19.33 0.50
C VAL A 462 -17.31 20.48 0.62
N ASP A 463 -16.82 20.76 1.83
CA ASP A 463 -15.85 21.84 2.06
C ASP A 463 -14.55 21.58 1.30
N PHE A 464 -14.07 20.33 1.32
CA PHE A 464 -12.93 19.92 0.49
C PHE A 464 -13.21 20.10 -1.01
N GLY A 465 -14.37 19.64 -1.50
CA GLY A 465 -14.75 19.73 -2.91
C GLY A 465 -14.81 21.17 -3.42
N ARG A 466 -15.36 22.10 -2.64
CA ARG A 466 -15.39 23.54 -2.96
C ARG A 466 -14.00 24.15 -2.97
N TRP A 467 -13.21 23.87 -1.94
CA TRP A 467 -11.82 24.32 -1.89
C TRP A 467 -11.03 23.83 -3.12
N ALA A 468 -11.18 22.55 -3.49
CA ALA A 468 -10.48 21.96 -4.62
C ALA A 468 -10.86 22.63 -5.94
N GLN A 469 -12.15 22.93 -6.14
CA GLN A 469 -12.62 23.68 -7.32
C GLN A 469 -12.03 25.09 -7.38
N GLU A 470 -12.07 25.85 -6.28
CA GLU A 470 -11.49 27.20 -6.20
C GLU A 470 -9.97 27.19 -6.42
N TYR A 471 -9.29 26.20 -5.85
CA TYR A 471 -7.85 26.02 -6.02
C TYR A 471 -7.52 25.72 -7.49
N LEU A 472 -8.19 24.74 -8.10
CA LEU A 472 -7.97 24.34 -9.49
C LEU A 472 -8.33 25.45 -10.48
N ALA A 473 -9.38 26.24 -10.21
CA ALA A 473 -9.70 27.42 -11.03
C ALA A 473 -8.54 28.43 -11.05
N ARG A 474 -7.96 28.74 -9.87
CA ARG A 474 -6.77 29.61 -9.78
C ARG A 474 -5.56 29.02 -10.47
N GLN A 475 -5.33 27.71 -10.36
CA GLN A 475 -4.24 27.04 -11.07
C GLN A 475 -4.42 27.12 -12.59
N LYS A 476 -5.66 27.02 -13.10
CA LYS A 476 -5.95 27.19 -14.53
C LYS A 476 -5.69 28.60 -15.03
N GLU A 477 -6.02 29.60 -14.22
CA GLU A 477 -5.72 31.01 -14.52
C GLU A 477 -4.21 31.28 -14.53
N ALA A 478 -3.48 30.71 -13.56
CA ALA A 478 -2.02 30.85 -13.45
C ALA A 478 -1.24 30.05 -14.50
N HIS A 479 -1.77 28.90 -14.93
CA HIS A 479 -1.15 27.97 -15.87
C HIS A 479 -2.11 27.60 -17.01
N PRO A 480 -2.42 28.53 -17.95
CA PRO A 480 -3.33 28.25 -19.06
C PRO A 480 -2.89 27.09 -19.96
N ASP A 481 -1.59 26.80 -20.02
CA ASP A 481 -1.01 25.67 -20.76
C ASP A 481 -1.33 24.30 -20.12
N LEU A 482 -1.74 24.28 -18.85
CA LEU A 482 -2.18 23.09 -18.11
C LEU A 482 -3.71 22.99 -17.98
N ALA A 483 -4.46 23.85 -18.68
CA ALA A 483 -5.90 23.97 -18.50
C ALA A 483 -6.70 22.67 -18.72
N GLY A 484 -6.25 21.80 -19.63
CA GLY A 484 -6.87 20.50 -19.91
C GLY A 484 -6.83 19.56 -18.70
N PRO A 485 -5.63 19.09 -18.27
CA PRO A 485 -5.50 18.23 -17.09
C PRO A 485 -6.10 18.84 -15.81
N LEU A 486 -6.01 20.16 -15.61
CA LEU A 486 -6.62 20.84 -14.47
C LEU A 486 -8.16 20.82 -14.54
N ALA A 487 -8.75 20.93 -15.73
CA ALA A 487 -10.19 20.79 -15.91
C ALA A 487 -10.68 19.37 -15.62
N ASP A 488 -9.88 18.35 -15.93
CA ASP A 488 -10.19 16.95 -15.57
C ASP A 488 -10.25 16.77 -14.05
N LEU A 489 -9.28 17.33 -13.31
CA LEU A 489 -9.29 17.33 -11.84
C LEU A 489 -10.49 18.12 -11.28
N GLU A 490 -10.82 19.27 -11.89
CA GLU A 490 -11.94 20.12 -11.47
C GLU A 490 -13.29 19.39 -11.65
N ALA A 491 -13.44 18.65 -12.76
CA ALA A 491 -14.62 17.82 -13.01
C ALA A 491 -14.79 16.72 -11.93
N LEU A 492 -13.69 16.09 -11.51
CA LEU A 492 -13.72 15.11 -10.43
C LEU A 492 -14.06 15.76 -9.07
N ALA A 493 -13.58 16.97 -8.80
CA ALA A 493 -13.91 17.71 -7.59
C ALA A 493 -15.40 18.10 -7.53
N ARG A 494 -15.98 18.55 -8.66
CA ARG A 494 -17.42 18.88 -8.80
C ARG A 494 -18.34 17.70 -8.51
N ALA A 495 -17.85 16.48 -8.70
CA ALA A 495 -18.64 15.27 -8.54
C ALA A 495 -19.19 15.10 -7.10
N VAL A 496 -18.59 15.75 -6.09
CA VAL A 496 -19.12 15.80 -4.71
C VAL A 496 -20.40 16.65 -4.65
N ASP A 497 -20.37 17.86 -5.21
CA ASP A 497 -21.52 18.77 -5.20
C ASP A 497 -22.71 18.19 -5.98
N GLU A 498 -22.44 17.52 -7.10
CA GLU A 498 -23.46 16.83 -7.90
C GLU A 498 -24.20 15.75 -7.10
N ARG A 499 -23.46 14.91 -6.36
CA ARG A 499 -24.02 13.86 -5.51
C ARG A 499 -24.86 14.43 -4.37
N VAL A 500 -24.36 15.49 -3.73
CA VAL A 500 -25.08 16.18 -2.65
C VAL A 500 -26.35 16.84 -3.18
N ALA A 501 -26.29 17.47 -4.36
CA ALA A 501 -27.45 18.07 -5.01
C ALA A 501 -28.52 17.01 -5.32
N ALA A 502 -28.11 15.86 -5.89
CA ALA A 502 -29.02 14.77 -6.24
C ALA A 502 -29.77 14.18 -5.03
N ARG A 503 -29.17 14.22 -3.83
CA ARG A 503 -29.74 13.64 -2.60
C ARG A 503 -30.28 14.69 -1.62
N ARG A 504 -30.23 15.99 -1.95
CA ARG A 504 -30.54 17.11 -1.05
C ARG A 504 -31.88 16.97 -0.35
N GLU A 505 -32.93 16.61 -1.09
CA GLU A 505 -34.28 16.48 -0.52
C GLU A 505 -34.42 15.23 0.36
N ALA A 506 -33.78 14.13 -0.03
CA ALA A 506 -33.90 12.83 0.63
C ALA A 506 -33.12 12.75 1.95
N ILE A 507 -31.93 13.34 2.02
CA ILE A 507 -31.10 13.34 3.25
C ILE A 507 -31.66 14.25 4.35
N ARG A 508 -32.57 15.17 3.99
CA ARG A 508 -33.16 16.20 4.87
C ARG A 508 -32.10 16.97 5.67
N THR A 509 -32.54 17.82 6.60
CA THR A 509 -31.63 18.54 7.52
C THR A 509 -31.62 17.87 8.89
N PRO A 510 -30.54 18.01 9.69
CA PRO A 510 -30.54 17.59 11.08
C PRO A 510 -31.71 18.16 11.90
N ASP A 511 -32.09 19.42 11.65
CA ASP A 511 -33.24 20.06 12.32
C ASP A 511 -34.57 19.39 11.98
N TYR A 512 -34.75 18.93 10.75
CA TYR A 512 -35.93 18.16 10.36
C TYR A 512 -36.00 16.84 11.13
N ALA A 513 -34.88 16.10 11.19
CA ALA A 513 -34.80 14.87 11.97
C ALA A 513 -35.03 15.11 13.47
N GLN A 514 -34.52 16.21 14.03
CA GLN A 514 -34.75 16.60 15.42
C GLN A 514 -36.23 16.84 15.70
N LYS A 515 -36.92 17.59 14.84
CA LYS A 515 -38.37 17.81 14.95
C LYS A 515 -39.16 16.51 14.93
N MET A 516 -38.73 15.53 14.15
CA MET A 516 -39.34 14.20 14.14
C MET A 516 -39.15 13.47 15.47
N VAL A 517 -37.95 13.53 16.06
CA VAL A 517 -37.68 12.96 17.38
C VAL A 517 -38.53 13.62 18.46
N ASP A 518 -38.66 14.94 18.43
CA ASP A 518 -39.48 15.67 19.41
C ASP A 518 -40.97 15.35 19.23
N ALA A 519 -41.43 15.20 17.99
CA ALA A 519 -42.79 14.73 17.71
C ALA A 519 -43.02 13.29 18.18
N PHE A 520 -42.05 12.39 18.06
CA PHE A 520 -42.12 11.04 18.62
C PHE A 520 -42.26 11.09 20.14
N ARG A 521 -41.43 11.89 20.82
CA ARG A 521 -41.50 12.09 22.27
C ARG A 521 -42.87 12.57 22.71
N ALA A 522 -43.43 13.53 21.99
CA ALA A 522 -44.73 14.12 22.33
C ALA A 522 -45.92 13.19 22.06
N THR A 523 -45.84 12.29 21.08
CA THR A 523 -47.04 11.59 20.55
C THR A 523 -47.01 10.07 20.64
N VAL A 524 -45.84 9.47 20.81
CA VAL A 524 -45.65 8.00 20.73
C VAL A 524 -44.98 7.43 21.98
N LEU A 525 -44.11 8.19 22.65
CA LEU A 525 -43.28 7.70 23.77
C LEU A 525 -44.05 6.92 24.83
N ASP A 526 -45.10 7.52 25.39
CA ASP A 526 -45.93 6.92 26.44
C ASP A 526 -47.26 6.32 25.92
N TYR A 527 -47.44 6.26 24.60
CA TYR A 527 -48.67 5.83 23.97
C TYR A 527 -48.80 4.29 23.96
N THR A 528 -49.90 3.76 24.51
CA THR A 528 -50.16 2.32 24.65
C THR A 528 -51.43 1.85 23.91
N GLY A 529 -51.91 2.64 22.94
CA GLY A 529 -53.06 2.24 22.12
C GLY A 529 -52.75 1.03 21.22
N PRO A 530 -53.79 0.38 20.67
CA PRO A 530 -53.63 -0.81 19.83
C PRO A 530 -52.82 -0.56 18.55
N ASP A 531 -52.71 0.70 18.10
CA ASP A 531 -51.94 1.14 16.93
C ASP A 531 -50.56 1.74 17.29
N ALA A 532 -50.07 1.57 18.51
CA ALA A 532 -48.79 2.14 18.95
C ALA A 532 -47.60 1.71 18.09
N LEU A 533 -47.55 0.43 17.69
CA LEU A 533 -46.52 -0.09 16.78
C LEU A 533 -46.58 0.60 15.41
N GLU A 534 -47.77 0.76 14.83
CA GLU A 534 -47.89 1.41 13.51
C GLU A 534 -47.53 2.90 13.57
N LYS A 535 -47.84 3.59 14.68
CA LYS A 535 -47.35 4.95 14.90
C LYS A 535 -45.82 5.00 15.01
N CYS A 536 -45.21 4.07 15.75
CA CYS A 536 -43.76 3.95 15.86
C CYS A 536 -43.10 3.73 14.49
N LYS A 537 -43.62 2.75 13.72
CA LYS A 537 -43.14 2.42 12.36
C LYS A 537 -43.12 3.61 11.42
N ARG A 538 -44.07 4.54 11.53
CA ARG A 538 -44.08 5.75 10.70
C ARG A 538 -42.84 6.61 10.92
N PHE A 539 -42.38 6.76 12.17
CA PHE A 539 -41.17 7.51 12.47
C PHE A 539 -39.92 6.73 12.10
N THR A 540 -39.86 5.44 12.45
CA THR A 540 -38.66 4.62 12.19
C THR A 540 -38.39 4.45 10.70
N ARG A 541 -39.42 4.28 9.86
CA ARG A 541 -39.28 4.23 8.39
C ARG A 541 -38.68 5.53 7.83
N ALA A 542 -39.19 6.68 8.28
CA ALA A 542 -38.70 7.97 7.81
C ALA A 542 -37.26 8.26 8.29
N TRP A 543 -36.87 7.84 9.50
CA TRP A 543 -35.46 7.91 9.92
C TRP A 543 -34.56 7.00 9.08
N VAL A 544 -35.02 5.79 8.74
CA VAL A 544 -34.27 4.88 7.87
C VAL A 544 -34.10 5.47 6.46
N GLU A 545 -35.12 6.12 5.91
CA GLU A 545 -35.02 6.79 4.62
C GLU A 545 -33.96 7.90 4.63
N ILE A 546 -33.96 8.74 5.67
CA ILE A 546 -32.93 9.78 5.89
C ILE A 546 -31.55 9.14 6.00
N GLY A 547 -31.41 8.16 6.89
CA GLY A 547 -30.13 7.50 7.18
C GLY A 547 -29.55 6.79 5.95
N SER A 548 -30.35 6.00 5.24
CA SER A 548 -29.90 5.28 4.04
C SER A 548 -29.36 6.22 2.97
N ASN A 549 -30.02 7.36 2.75
CA ASN A 549 -29.55 8.36 1.80
C ASN A 549 -28.26 9.05 2.27
N GLN A 550 -28.11 9.28 3.57
CA GLN A 550 -26.89 9.85 4.14
C GLN A 550 -25.71 8.87 4.07
N ASP A 551 -25.93 7.60 4.39
CA ASP A 551 -24.93 6.54 4.32
C ASP A 551 -24.43 6.33 2.87
N GLU A 552 -25.35 6.30 1.91
CA GLU A 552 -24.99 6.25 0.49
C GLU A 552 -24.20 7.49 0.05
N LEU A 553 -24.69 8.69 0.38
CA LEU A 553 -24.05 9.94 0.01
C LEU A 553 -22.63 10.06 0.58
N VAL A 554 -22.42 9.72 1.84
CA VAL A 554 -21.09 9.85 2.45
C VAL A 554 -20.07 8.89 1.81
N GLY A 555 -20.49 7.68 1.44
CA GLY A 555 -19.67 6.73 0.67
C GLY A 555 -19.36 7.25 -0.74
N GLU A 556 -20.35 7.79 -1.43
CA GLU A 556 -20.18 8.38 -2.77
C GLU A 556 -19.24 9.60 -2.75
N CYS A 557 -19.33 10.46 -1.72
CA CYS A 557 -18.41 11.58 -1.50
C CYS A 557 -16.98 11.11 -1.25
N ARG A 558 -16.79 10.11 -0.37
CA ARG A 558 -15.47 9.51 -0.12
C ARG A 558 -14.86 8.98 -1.42
N TRP A 559 -15.65 8.26 -2.20
CA TRP A 559 -15.21 7.69 -3.48
C TRP A 559 -14.72 8.77 -4.44
N ALA A 560 -15.46 9.88 -4.58
CA ALA A 560 -15.05 11.01 -5.42
C ALA A 560 -13.69 11.59 -4.98
N VAL A 561 -13.46 11.74 -3.66
CA VAL A 561 -12.19 12.24 -3.13
C VAL A 561 -11.03 11.25 -3.35
N LYS A 562 -11.25 9.93 -3.15
CA LYS A 562 -10.25 8.89 -3.48
C LYS A 562 -9.84 8.98 -4.95
N VAL A 563 -10.82 9.08 -5.85
CA VAL A 563 -10.60 9.19 -7.30
C VAL A 563 -9.80 10.44 -7.66
N LEU A 564 -10.15 11.61 -7.09
CA LEU A 564 -9.41 12.85 -7.31
C LEU A 564 -7.95 12.72 -6.84
N ARG A 565 -7.73 12.18 -5.63
CA ARG A 565 -6.41 11.97 -5.03
C ARG A 565 -5.51 11.07 -5.89
N GLN A 566 -6.05 9.97 -6.39
CA GLN A 566 -5.29 9.03 -7.23
C GLN A 566 -5.03 9.62 -8.63
N ARG A 567 -6.05 10.26 -9.24
CA ARG A 567 -5.89 10.92 -10.54
C ARG A 567 -4.82 12.00 -10.51
N ALA A 568 -4.77 12.82 -9.46
CA ALA A 568 -3.73 13.83 -9.28
C ALA A 568 -2.32 13.23 -9.31
N GLY A 569 -2.12 12.12 -8.58
CA GLY A 569 -0.83 11.40 -8.56
C GLY A 569 -0.44 10.77 -9.91
N LEU A 570 -1.42 10.27 -10.67
CA LEU A 570 -1.16 9.75 -12.03
C LEU A 570 -0.86 10.86 -13.03
N LEU A 571 -1.52 12.01 -12.91
CA LEU A 571 -1.30 13.16 -13.79
C LEU A 571 0.08 13.79 -13.57
N MET A 572 0.55 13.95 -12.32
CA MET A 572 1.92 14.45 -12.08
C MET A 572 2.99 13.50 -12.63
N ALA A 573 2.75 12.18 -12.58
CA ALA A 573 3.66 11.21 -13.17
C ALA A 573 3.73 11.31 -14.70
N ALA A 574 2.62 11.70 -15.35
CA ALA A 574 2.55 11.88 -16.79
C ALA A 574 2.94 13.28 -17.27
N ASP A 575 2.80 14.30 -16.41
CA ASP A 575 3.18 15.69 -16.66
C ASP A 575 3.72 16.32 -15.36
N PRO A 576 5.06 16.30 -15.14
CA PRO A 576 5.71 16.83 -13.94
C PRO A 576 5.35 18.28 -13.59
N ARG A 577 4.89 19.08 -14.56
CA ARG A 577 4.45 20.46 -14.30
C ARG A 577 3.23 20.54 -13.37
N LEU A 578 2.51 19.44 -13.16
CA LEU A 578 1.37 19.34 -12.25
C LEU A 578 1.76 18.95 -10.81
N ALA A 579 3.04 18.72 -10.50
CA ALA A 579 3.47 18.19 -9.22
C ALA A 579 2.98 19.01 -8.01
N GLU A 580 3.19 20.32 -8.01
CA GLU A 580 2.74 21.19 -6.90
C GLU A 580 1.21 21.14 -6.70
N THR A 581 0.45 21.12 -7.80
CA THR A 581 -1.01 20.99 -7.74
C THR A 581 -1.43 19.63 -7.20
N ALA A 582 -0.74 18.56 -7.62
CA ALA A 582 -1.03 17.22 -7.19
C ALA A 582 -0.70 17.02 -5.71
N ASP A 583 0.44 17.52 -5.23
CA ASP A 583 0.84 17.46 -3.82
C ASP A 583 -0.20 18.14 -2.92
N GLU A 584 -0.59 19.37 -3.23
CA GLU A 584 -1.57 20.12 -2.42
C GLU A 584 -2.94 19.42 -2.39
N LEU A 585 -3.42 18.94 -3.54
CA LEU A 585 -4.67 18.16 -3.62
C LEU A 585 -4.59 16.89 -2.78
N ARG A 586 -3.49 16.13 -2.90
CA ARG A 586 -3.30 14.88 -2.18
C ARG A 586 -3.21 15.13 -0.68
N SER A 587 -2.37 16.07 -0.24
CA SER A 587 -2.21 16.45 1.16
C SER A 587 -3.54 16.82 1.82
N ARG A 588 -4.38 17.61 1.16
CA ARG A 588 -5.72 17.95 1.69
C ARG A 588 -6.72 16.80 1.61
N ALA A 589 -6.68 16.01 0.55
CA ALA A 589 -7.52 14.81 0.43
C ALA A 589 -7.23 13.82 1.58
N GLN A 590 -5.97 13.64 1.97
CA GLN A 590 -5.60 12.80 3.10
C GLN A 590 -6.31 13.25 4.39
N LYS A 591 -6.30 14.56 4.68
CA LYS A 591 -6.91 15.13 5.89
C LYS A 591 -8.41 14.81 6.00
N VAL A 592 -9.16 14.91 4.88
CA VAL A 592 -10.60 14.63 4.89
C VAL A 592 -10.92 13.13 4.87
N LEU A 593 -10.02 12.30 4.30
CA LEU A 593 -10.17 10.84 4.25
C LEU A 593 -9.88 10.14 5.59
N ARG A 594 -9.26 10.84 6.55
CA ARG A 594 -9.03 10.34 7.92
C ARG A 594 -10.34 10.11 8.68
N ASN A 595 -10.28 9.17 9.63
CA ASN A 595 -11.33 8.76 10.56
C ASN A 595 -12.68 8.54 9.85
N PRO A 596 -12.75 7.61 8.89
CA PRO A 596 -13.98 7.37 8.14
C PRO A 596 -15.09 6.88 9.06
N ALA A 597 -16.33 7.31 8.80
CA ALA A 597 -17.48 6.58 9.33
C ALA A 597 -17.55 5.17 8.69
N SER A 598 -18.07 4.18 9.42
CA SER A 598 -18.16 2.79 8.93
C SER A 598 -18.91 2.65 7.59
N HIS A 599 -19.89 3.53 7.34
CA HIS A 599 -20.70 3.56 6.11
C HIS A 599 -19.99 4.16 4.90
N GLU A 600 -18.83 4.79 5.09
CA GLU A 600 -18.04 5.33 3.98
C GLU A 600 -17.35 4.25 3.13
N GLY A 601 -17.34 3.00 3.60
CA GLY A 601 -16.74 1.89 2.86
C GLY A 601 -15.23 2.06 2.65
N ALA A 602 -14.52 2.54 3.68
CA ALA A 602 -13.17 3.07 3.55
C ALA A 602 -12.12 2.10 2.98
N ARG A 603 -12.34 0.78 3.11
CA ARG A 603 -11.47 -0.25 2.56
C ARG A 603 -12.25 -1.41 1.98
N HIS A 604 -11.79 -1.88 0.82
CA HIS A 604 -12.37 -2.99 0.11
C HIS A 604 -11.80 -4.31 0.56
#